data_AF-A0ABD2CNB7-F1
#
_entry.id   AF-A0ABD2CNB7-F1
#
_cell.length_a   1.000
_cell.length_b   1.000
_cell.length_c   1.000
_cell.angle_alpha   90.00
_cell.angle_beta   90.00
_cell.angle_gamma   90.00
#
_symmetry.space_group_name_H-M   'P 1'
#
loop_
_entity.id
_entity.type
_entity.pdbx_description
1 polymer ?
#
loop_
_entity_poly.entity_id
_entity_poly.type
_entity_poly.pdbx_seq_one_letter_code
_entity_poly.pdbx_strand_id
1 'polypeptide(L)'
;METRKLALSRACVCCTNIIFLISGFILMSLGALLLADNERILLSRLLGPSDVQPDQPLFYYLAFAISAFGFFIAITGLFGCWAACLFNQCITISEKKVIIRKKWNMDENNGITYVVTITLLLLSECTIFIVAIFWPYLLGIDVRPARLIRALQRSYAVPGREQFTAALDLAQTTFSCCGINGSNNYGTSWWRLQEVGRRELVVPLSCCTLNNANETDSFLNPEPANLTLCQALNPAEHQYARHTTVGIHNEDGCLEMIERWTQEQALILLAIGLSIIFVEVSVLLSTFFACSKNSKRKKSQTSTFTSTQTLSPFSENDHDFGLGIENRMHMSGTTFGAKS
;
A
#
# COMPACT_ATOMS: atom_id res chain seq x y z
N MET A 1 -38.47 10.50 -13.36
CA MET A 1 -37.46 11.01 -12.41
C MET A 1 -36.65 9.89 -11.74
N GLU A 2 -37.26 8.75 -11.39
CA GLU A 2 -36.61 7.63 -10.70
C GLU A 2 -35.53 6.89 -11.52
N THR A 3 -35.76 6.71 -12.83
CA THR A 3 -34.81 6.08 -13.77
C THR A 3 -33.51 6.88 -13.91
N ARG A 4 -33.60 8.22 -14.01
CA ARG A 4 -32.42 9.13 -13.97
C ARG A 4 -31.62 8.98 -12.69
N LYS A 5 -32.28 8.90 -11.52
CA LYS A 5 -31.60 8.73 -10.23
C LYS A 5 -30.89 7.38 -10.10
N LEU A 6 -31.37 6.32 -10.77
CA LEU A 6 -30.73 4.99 -10.73
C LEU A 6 -29.52 4.93 -11.67
N ALA A 7 -29.63 5.52 -12.87
CA ALA A 7 -28.51 5.64 -13.79
C ALA A 7 -27.34 6.44 -13.18
N LEU A 8 -27.64 7.54 -12.47
CA LEU A 8 -26.65 8.36 -11.78
C LEU A 8 -25.88 7.59 -10.69
N SER A 9 -26.58 6.78 -9.88
CA SER A 9 -25.94 5.98 -8.82
C SER A 9 -25.01 4.91 -9.38
N ARG A 10 -25.37 4.28 -10.51
CA ARG A 10 -24.51 3.29 -11.18
C ARG A 10 -23.30 3.93 -11.86
N ALA A 11 -23.49 5.07 -12.50
CA ALA A 11 -22.39 5.83 -13.08
C ALA A 11 -21.38 6.26 -12.00
N CYS A 12 -21.86 6.71 -10.84
CA CYS A 12 -21.02 7.08 -9.70
C CYS A 12 -20.16 5.90 -9.20
N VAL A 13 -20.74 4.71 -9.02
CA VAL A 13 -19.98 3.49 -8.65
C VAL A 13 -18.95 3.11 -9.71
N CYS A 14 -19.30 3.22 -10.99
CA CYS A 14 -18.35 2.96 -12.08
C CYS A 14 -17.16 3.93 -12.02
N CYS A 15 -17.43 5.23 -11.90
CA CYS A 15 -16.38 6.25 -11.85
C CYS A 15 -15.44 6.08 -10.65
N THR A 16 -15.97 5.82 -9.45
CA THR A 16 -15.14 5.63 -8.26
C THR A 16 -14.29 4.37 -8.33
N ASN A 17 -14.81 3.27 -8.89
CA ASN A 17 -14.02 2.05 -9.13
C ASN A 17 -12.92 2.27 -10.18
N ILE A 18 -13.15 3.09 -11.22
CA ILE A 18 -12.11 3.45 -12.18
C ILE A 18 -11.01 4.28 -11.50
N ILE A 19 -11.37 5.24 -10.65
CA ILE A 19 -10.39 6.02 -9.89
C ILE A 19 -9.56 5.10 -8.98
N PHE A 20 -10.21 4.14 -8.32
CA PHE A 20 -9.53 3.16 -7.47
C PHE A 20 -8.59 2.22 -8.25
N LEU A 21 -9.00 1.81 -9.45
CA LEU A 21 -8.15 1.04 -10.36
C LEU A 21 -6.90 1.85 -10.77
N ILE A 22 -7.09 3.11 -11.15
CA ILE A 22 -5.99 4.01 -11.53
C ILE A 22 -5.03 4.24 -10.35
N SER A 23 -5.55 4.44 -9.14
CA SER A 23 -4.69 4.60 -7.95
C SER A 23 -3.84 3.35 -7.68
N GLY A 24 -4.38 2.14 -7.93
CA GLY A 24 -3.61 0.91 -7.85
C GLY A 24 -2.44 0.86 -8.83
N PHE A 25 -2.66 1.23 -10.09
CA PHE A 25 -1.59 1.29 -11.09
C PHE A 25 -0.54 2.37 -10.79
N ILE A 26 -0.96 3.54 -10.31
CA ILE A 26 -0.05 4.60 -9.88
C ILE A 26 0.83 4.11 -8.72
N LEU A 27 0.22 3.50 -7.70
CA LEU A 27 0.95 3.00 -6.54
C LEU A 27 1.92 1.87 -6.90
N MET A 28 1.49 0.94 -7.75
CA MET A 28 2.34 -0.14 -8.27
C MET A 28 3.55 0.43 -9.03
N SER A 29 3.33 1.44 -9.87
CA SER A 29 4.40 2.11 -10.63
C SER A 29 5.34 2.88 -9.70
N LEU A 30 4.80 3.57 -8.68
CA LEU A 30 5.60 4.26 -7.67
C LEU A 30 6.51 3.28 -6.91
N GLY A 31 5.98 2.11 -6.51
CA GLY A 31 6.79 1.05 -5.89
C GLY A 31 7.92 0.56 -6.79
N ALA A 32 7.65 0.41 -8.10
CA ALA A 32 8.67 0.02 -9.08
C ALA A 32 9.73 1.13 -9.31
N LEU A 33 9.31 2.40 -9.34
CA LEU A 33 10.23 3.54 -9.42
C LEU A 33 11.11 3.64 -8.18
N LEU A 34 10.55 3.37 -6.98
CA LEU A 34 11.32 3.33 -5.75
C LEU A 34 12.35 2.18 -5.76
N LEU A 35 12.02 1.03 -6.36
CA LEU A 35 12.97 -0.07 -6.58
C LEU A 35 14.11 0.29 -7.54
N ALA A 36 13.86 1.15 -8.51
CA ALA A 36 14.87 1.61 -9.46
C ALA A 36 15.80 2.69 -8.86
N ASP A 37 15.35 3.37 -7.79
CA ASP A 37 16.12 4.42 -7.10
C ASP A 37 17.10 3.81 -6.09
N ASN A 38 18.26 3.41 -6.61
CA ASN A 38 19.33 2.79 -5.83
C ASN A 38 19.88 3.72 -4.73
N GLU A 39 19.91 5.04 -4.97
CA GLU A 39 20.44 6.02 -4.02
C GLU A 39 19.57 6.11 -2.77
N ARG A 40 18.23 6.23 -2.94
CA ARG A 40 17.30 6.23 -1.79
C ARG A 40 17.34 4.93 -1.02
N ILE A 41 17.42 3.80 -1.73
CA ILE A 41 17.55 2.47 -1.10
C ILE A 41 18.85 2.38 -0.30
N LEU A 42 19.96 2.84 -0.87
CA LEU A 42 21.26 2.82 -0.22
C LEU A 42 21.26 3.72 1.03
N LEU A 43 20.71 4.94 0.93
CA LEU A 43 20.63 5.88 2.04
C LEU A 43 19.78 5.34 3.20
N SER A 44 18.71 4.61 2.89
CA SER A 44 17.87 3.97 3.90
C SER A 44 18.59 2.90 4.75
N ARG A 45 19.80 2.45 4.33
CA ARG A 45 20.63 1.53 5.12
C ARG A 45 21.23 2.20 6.37
N LEU A 46 21.26 3.54 6.42
CA LEU A 46 21.61 4.30 7.61
C LEU A 46 20.48 4.27 8.66
N LEU A 47 19.25 3.91 8.25
CA LEU A 47 18.07 3.78 9.10
C LEU A 47 17.90 2.33 9.58
N GLY A 48 17.54 2.13 10.85
CA GLY A 48 17.43 0.76 11.39
C GLY A 48 16.98 0.64 12.86
N PRO A 49 15.95 -0.19 13.15
CA PRO A 49 15.40 -0.37 14.49
C PRO A 49 16.28 -1.20 15.43
N SER A 50 17.26 -1.96 14.92
CA SER A 50 18.16 -2.82 15.73
C SER A 50 19.63 -2.75 15.31
N ASP A 51 20.54 -3.05 16.24
CA ASP A 51 21.99 -3.22 15.97
C ASP A 51 22.30 -4.48 15.13
N VAL A 52 21.27 -5.30 14.87
CA VAL A 52 21.28 -6.39 13.90
C VAL A 52 20.93 -5.80 12.54
N GLN A 53 21.93 -5.58 11.70
CA GLN A 53 21.73 -5.14 10.32
C GLN A 53 20.99 -6.25 9.56
N PRO A 54 19.73 -6.06 9.12
CA PRO A 54 19.09 -7.02 8.21
C PRO A 54 19.87 -7.05 6.89
N ASP A 55 19.79 -8.18 6.18
CA ASP A 55 20.54 -8.38 4.92
C ASP A 55 20.16 -7.36 3.84
N GLN A 56 18.97 -6.78 3.90
CA GLN A 56 18.45 -5.78 2.96
C GLN A 56 17.95 -4.53 3.68
N PRO A 57 18.06 -3.34 3.06
CA PRO A 57 17.68 -2.07 3.68
C PRO A 57 16.15 -1.91 3.74
N LEU A 58 15.68 -1.02 4.62
CA LEU A 58 14.25 -0.88 4.92
C LEU A 58 13.42 -0.47 3.70
N PHE A 59 13.92 0.44 2.88
CA PHE A 59 13.17 0.95 1.73
C PHE A 59 13.04 -0.11 0.62
N TYR A 60 13.92 -1.10 0.58
CA TYR A 60 13.79 -2.23 -0.35
C TYR A 60 12.52 -3.03 -0.06
N TYR A 61 12.31 -3.43 1.20
CA TYR A 61 11.08 -4.12 1.62
C TYR A 61 9.85 -3.25 1.45
N LEU A 62 9.96 -1.96 1.76
CA LEU A 62 8.88 -0.99 1.57
C LEU A 62 8.47 -0.89 0.10
N ALA A 63 9.42 -0.85 -0.83
CA ALA A 63 9.14 -0.73 -2.25
C ALA A 63 8.41 -1.97 -2.80
N PHE A 64 8.81 -3.17 -2.37
CA PHE A 64 8.05 -4.40 -2.67
C PHE A 64 6.65 -4.39 -2.06
N ALA A 65 6.52 -3.96 -0.81
CA ALA A 65 5.23 -3.88 -0.15
C ALA A 65 4.27 -2.90 -0.87
N ILE A 66 4.76 -1.71 -1.22
CA ILE A 66 4.01 -0.70 -1.99
C ILE A 66 3.61 -1.26 -3.36
N SER A 67 4.53 -1.93 -4.06
CA SER A 67 4.26 -2.49 -5.38
C SER A 67 3.20 -3.61 -5.31
N ALA A 68 3.35 -4.55 -4.37
CA ALA A 68 2.39 -5.64 -4.15
C ALA A 68 1.02 -5.08 -3.75
N PHE A 69 0.99 -4.10 -2.86
CA PHE A 69 -0.26 -3.48 -2.40
C PHE A 69 -0.99 -2.75 -3.53
N GLY A 70 -0.26 -2.00 -4.37
CA GLY A 70 -0.81 -1.38 -5.59
C GLY A 70 -1.40 -2.42 -6.56
N PHE A 71 -0.76 -3.58 -6.69
CA PHE A 71 -1.29 -4.70 -7.49
C PHE A 71 -2.60 -5.27 -6.90
N PHE A 72 -2.67 -5.46 -5.58
CA PHE A 72 -3.92 -5.89 -4.92
C PHE A 72 -5.06 -4.89 -5.10
N ILE A 73 -4.77 -3.59 -5.00
CA ILE A 73 -5.74 -2.51 -5.28
C ILE A 73 -6.19 -2.59 -6.74
N ALA A 74 -5.27 -2.74 -7.70
CA ALA A 74 -5.61 -2.80 -9.12
C ALA A 74 -6.50 -4.02 -9.45
N ILE A 75 -6.20 -5.19 -8.90
CA ILE A 75 -7.06 -6.38 -9.06
C ILE A 75 -8.46 -6.11 -8.50
N THR A 76 -8.53 -5.56 -7.29
CA THR A 76 -9.81 -5.27 -6.62
C THR A 76 -10.62 -4.25 -7.43
N GLY A 77 -9.99 -3.18 -7.91
CA GLY A 77 -10.59 -2.19 -8.79
C GLY A 77 -11.07 -2.77 -10.13
N LEU A 78 -10.31 -3.68 -10.73
CA LEU A 78 -10.70 -4.36 -11.97
C LEU A 78 -11.97 -5.19 -11.79
N PHE A 79 -12.07 -5.95 -10.70
CA PHE A 79 -13.29 -6.68 -10.35
C PHE A 79 -14.47 -5.73 -10.11
N GLY A 80 -14.24 -4.59 -9.45
CA GLY A 80 -15.26 -3.55 -9.24
C GLY A 80 -15.76 -2.92 -10.55
N CYS A 81 -14.86 -2.61 -11.48
CA CYS A 81 -15.19 -2.11 -12.82
C CYS A 81 -15.94 -3.15 -13.66
N TRP A 82 -15.46 -4.40 -13.68
CA TRP A 82 -16.14 -5.51 -14.37
C TRP A 82 -17.56 -5.70 -13.84
N ALA A 83 -17.73 -5.70 -12.52
CA ALA A 83 -19.05 -5.79 -11.90
C ALA A 83 -19.95 -4.62 -12.35
N ALA A 84 -19.47 -3.37 -12.34
CA ALA A 84 -20.27 -2.21 -12.70
C ALA A 84 -20.63 -2.14 -14.20
N CYS A 85 -19.69 -2.47 -15.09
CA CYS A 85 -19.87 -2.40 -16.55
C CYS A 85 -20.82 -3.47 -17.09
N LEU A 86 -20.83 -4.67 -16.50
CA LEU A 86 -21.77 -5.74 -16.88
C LEU A 86 -23.25 -5.35 -16.68
N PHE A 87 -23.54 -4.38 -15.80
CA PHE A 87 -24.91 -3.95 -15.51
C PHE A 87 -25.49 -2.89 -16.46
N ASN A 88 -24.68 -2.19 -17.26
CA ASN A 88 -25.13 -1.03 -18.05
C ASN A 88 -25.06 -1.19 -19.60
N GLN A 89 -24.59 -2.33 -20.13
CA GLN A 89 -24.48 -2.67 -21.57
C GLN A 89 -23.49 -1.80 -22.39
N CYS A 90 -22.52 -2.42 -23.07
CA CYS A 90 -21.71 -1.74 -24.10
C CYS A 90 -21.69 -2.55 -25.42
N ILE A 91 -22.63 -2.20 -26.31
CA ILE A 91 -22.48 -2.02 -27.79
C ILE A 91 -21.39 -2.92 -28.42
N THR A 92 -21.68 -4.10 -28.98
CA THR A 92 -22.44 -4.33 -30.23
C THR A 92 -23.01 -5.76 -30.29
N ILE A 93 -24.21 -5.88 -30.87
CA ILE A 93 -24.75 -6.99 -31.70
C ILE A 93 -24.30 -8.42 -31.36
N SER A 94 -25.20 -9.20 -30.74
CA SER A 94 -25.88 -10.31 -31.44
C SER A 94 -26.65 -11.18 -30.45
N GLU A 95 -27.82 -11.58 -30.91
CA GLU A 95 -28.79 -12.39 -30.20
C GLU A 95 -28.25 -13.81 -29.93
N LYS A 96 -27.67 -14.05 -28.75
CA LYS A 96 -27.68 -15.37 -28.08
C LYS A 96 -27.80 -15.19 -26.57
N LYS A 97 -28.87 -14.50 -26.17
CA LYS A 97 -29.08 -14.02 -24.79
C LYS A 97 -30.02 -14.93 -24.00
N VAL A 98 -29.72 -16.23 -23.90
CA VAL A 98 -30.48 -17.16 -23.03
C VAL A 98 -29.61 -18.11 -22.20
N ILE A 99 -28.39 -18.46 -22.63
CA ILE A 99 -27.62 -19.51 -21.94
C ILE A 99 -26.65 -18.98 -20.86
N ILE A 100 -26.15 -17.74 -20.99
CA ILE A 100 -25.26 -17.12 -19.96
C ILE A 100 -26.08 -16.44 -18.83
N ARG A 101 -27.37 -16.75 -18.68
CA ARG A 101 -28.14 -16.31 -17.50
C ARG A 101 -28.05 -17.30 -16.34
N LYS A 102 -27.58 -18.54 -16.58
CA LYS A 102 -27.52 -19.60 -15.55
C LYS A 102 -26.14 -19.85 -14.94
N LYS A 103 -25.05 -19.28 -15.50
CA LYS A 103 -23.69 -19.45 -14.95
C LYS A 103 -23.18 -18.21 -14.19
N TRP A 104 -23.86 -17.08 -14.32
CA TRP A 104 -23.69 -15.95 -13.40
C TRP A 104 -24.89 -15.91 -12.48
N ASN A 105 -25.00 -16.96 -11.65
CA ASN A 105 -25.53 -16.75 -10.33
C ASN A 105 -24.54 -15.79 -9.67
N MET A 106 -24.88 -14.52 -9.68
CA MET A 106 -24.34 -13.58 -8.73
C MET A 106 -24.77 -14.12 -7.37
N ASP A 107 -23.99 -15.07 -6.83
CA ASP A 107 -24.19 -15.55 -5.49
C ASP A 107 -24.21 -14.31 -4.61
N GLU A 108 -25.23 -14.23 -3.78
CA GLU A 108 -25.41 -13.23 -2.74
C GLU A 108 -24.12 -13.04 -1.90
N ASN A 109 -23.24 -14.04 -1.93
CA ASN A 109 -21.91 -14.07 -1.35
C ASN A 109 -20.86 -13.19 -2.07
N ASN A 110 -20.84 -13.06 -3.41
CA ASN A 110 -19.74 -12.41 -4.14
C ASN A 110 -19.74 -10.86 -4.05
N GLY A 111 -20.92 -10.24 -3.95
CA GLY A 111 -21.03 -8.79 -3.73
C GLY A 111 -20.63 -8.38 -2.31
N ILE A 112 -20.91 -9.25 -1.34
CA ILE A 112 -20.46 -9.11 0.05
C ILE A 112 -18.94 -9.26 0.11
N THR A 113 -18.36 -10.22 -0.63
CA THR A 113 -16.90 -10.39 -0.71
C THR A 113 -16.20 -9.11 -1.14
N TYR A 114 -16.66 -8.41 -2.19
CA TYR A 114 -16.04 -7.15 -2.65
C TYR A 114 -16.06 -6.05 -1.58
N VAL A 115 -17.20 -5.81 -0.93
CA VAL A 115 -17.33 -4.80 0.13
C VAL A 115 -16.52 -5.17 1.36
N VAL A 116 -16.50 -6.46 1.73
CA VAL A 116 -15.67 -6.99 2.82
C VAL A 116 -14.19 -6.82 2.50
N THR A 117 -13.75 -7.12 1.28
CA THR A 117 -12.35 -6.94 0.85
C THR A 117 -11.92 -5.48 0.98
N ILE A 118 -12.69 -4.51 0.48
CA ILE A 118 -12.33 -3.08 0.61
C ILE A 118 -12.36 -2.64 2.07
N THR A 119 -13.30 -3.14 2.86
CA THR A 119 -13.35 -2.83 4.30
C THR A 119 -12.11 -3.36 5.02
N LEU A 120 -11.65 -4.57 4.69
CA LEU A 120 -10.43 -5.14 5.26
C LEU A 120 -9.17 -4.38 4.83
N LEU A 121 -9.09 -3.94 3.55
CA LEU A 121 -8.01 -3.07 3.07
C LEU A 121 -7.96 -1.79 3.89
N LEU A 122 -9.08 -1.07 4.01
CA LEU A 122 -9.18 0.17 4.78
C LEU A 122 -8.81 -0.01 6.26
N LEU A 123 -9.28 -1.08 6.90
CA LEU A 123 -8.95 -1.36 8.31
C LEU A 123 -7.46 -1.68 8.48
N SER A 124 -6.87 -2.41 7.54
CA SER A 124 -5.44 -2.73 7.56
C SER A 124 -4.58 -1.49 7.40
N GLU A 125 -4.93 -0.60 6.45
CA GLU A 125 -4.24 0.68 6.25
C GLU A 125 -4.35 1.57 7.48
N CYS A 126 -5.56 1.75 8.02
CA CYS A 126 -5.78 2.54 9.22
C CYS A 126 -4.94 2.03 10.40
N THR A 127 -4.83 0.72 10.56
CA THR A 127 -4.02 0.11 11.63
C THR A 127 -2.54 0.42 11.45
N ILE A 128 -2.03 0.27 10.22
CA ILE A 128 -0.62 0.60 9.90
C ILE A 128 -0.34 2.09 10.15
N PHE A 129 -1.27 2.98 9.76
CA PHE A 129 -1.15 4.42 9.99
C PHE A 129 -1.12 4.80 11.47
N ILE A 130 -1.99 4.21 12.28
CA ILE A 130 -2.00 4.43 13.73
C ILE A 130 -0.66 3.98 14.32
N VAL A 131 -0.17 2.79 13.94
CA VAL A 131 1.14 2.30 14.41
C VAL A 131 2.27 3.23 13.98
N ALA A 132 2.25 3.74 12.75
CA ALA A 132 3.28 4.65 12.24
C ALA A 132 3.35 5.97 13.01
N ILE A 133 2.20 6.53 13.41
CA ILE A 133 2.12 7.81 14.13
C ILE A 133 2.50 7.64 15.60
N PHE A 134 1.97 6.62 16.28
CA PHE A 134 2.17 6.46 17.72
C PHE A 134 3.47 5.72 18.09
N TRP A 135 3.93 4.80 17.23
CA TRP A 135 5.10 3.96 17.46
C TRP A 135 6.03 3.89 16.24
N PRO A 136 6.61 5.02 15.80
CA PRO A 136 7.50 5.06 14.63
C PRO A 136 8.75 4.18 14.81
N TYR A 137 9.16 3.92 16.05
CA TYR A 137 10.29 3.04 16.35
C TYR A 137 10.04 1.59 15.92
N LEU A 138 8.79 1.10 15.92
CA LEU A 138 8.46 -0.26 15.48
C LEU A 138 8.67 -0.44 13.98
N LEU A 139 8.50 0.64 13.22
CA LEU A 139 8.71 0.68 11.78
C LEU A 139 10.15 1.01 11.40
N GLY A 140 11.05 1.24 12.36
CA GLY A 140 12.45 1.56 12.07
C GLY A 140 12.69 2.93 11.42
N ILE A 141 11.72 3.83 11.53
CA ILE A 141 11.77 5.20 10.97
C ILE A 141 12.52 6.15 11.93
N ASP A 142 12.79 5.70 13.17
CA ASP A 142 13.43 6.52 14.21
C ASP A 142 14.96 6.62 14.03
N VAL A 143 15.46 7.84 13.85
CA VAL A 143 16.88 8.16 13.73
C VAL A 143 17.46 8.41 15.12
N ARG A 144 18.17 7.43 15.67
CA ARG A 144 18.83 7.57 16.98
C ARG A 144 20.29 8.03 16.84
N PRO A 145 20.68 9.23 17.31
CA PRO A 145 22.03 9.76 17.14
C PRO A 145 23.11 8.84 17.71
N ALA A 146 22.92 8.37 18.94
CA ALA A 146 23.85 7.47 19.63
C ALA A 146 24.03 6.11 18.95
N ARG A 147 23.07 5.68 18.13
CA ARG A 147 23.17 4.45 17.34
C ARG A 147 23.97 4.68 16.08
N LEU A 148 23.67 5.76 15.35
CA LEU A 148 24.35 6.09 14.12
C LEU A 148 25.84 6.39 14.35
N ILE A 149 26.19 7.08 15.44
CA ILE A 149 27.60 7.30 15.84
C ILE A 149 28.32 5.96 16.12
N ARG A 150 27.69 5.06 16.88
CA ARG A 150 28.27 3.74 17.19
C ARG A 150 28.40 2.87 15.93
N ALA A 151 27.44 2.97 15.01
CA ALA A 151 27.47 2.28 13.73
C ALA A 151 28.62 2.80 12.86
N LEU A 152 28.81 4.13 12.77
CA LEU A 152 29.95 4.73 12.08
C LEU A 152 31.27 4.23 12.67
N GLN A 153 31.43 4.30 13.98
CA GLN A 153 32.68 3.91 14.64
C GLN A 153 33.05 2.44 14.42
N ARG A 154 32.08 1.52 14.30
CA ARG A 154 32.31 0.07 14.18
C ARG A 154 32.25 -0.50 12.78
N SER A 155 31.51 0.13 11.87
CA SER A 155 31.17 -0.46 10.57
C SER A 155 31.75 0.31 9.39
N TYR A 156 32.17 1.56 9.58
CA TYR A 156 32.73 2.35 8.49
C TYR A 156 34.09 1.80 8.04
N ALA A 157 34.22 1.54 6.74
CA ALA A 157 35.42 1.01 6.07
C ALA A 157 35.96 -0.31 6.68
N VAL A 158 35.08 -1.10 7.27
CA VAL A 158 35.39 -2.44 7.78
C VAL A 158 35.05 -3.50 6.71
N PRO A 159 35.90 -4.49 6.46
CA PRO A 159 35.61 -5.55 5.49
C PRO A 159 34.29 -6.26 5.82
N GLY A 160 33.45 -6.50 4.80
CA GLY A 160 32.10 -7.04 4.97
C GLY A 160 31.03 -6.01 5.34
N ARG A 161 31.38 -4.73 5.51
CA ARG A 161 30.46 -3.60 5.78
C ARG A 161 30.54 -2.49 4.72
N GLU A 162 30.97 -2.82 3.51
CA GLU A 162 31.15 -1.87 2.39
C GLU A 162 29.86 -1.13 2.05
N GLN A 163 28.73 -1.83 2.11
CA GLN A 163 27.40 -1.30 1.86
C GLN A 163 26.98 -0.17 2.84
N PHE A 164 27.47 -0.22 4.09
CA PHE A 164 27.27 0.85 5.06
C PHE A 164 28.20 2.04 4.77
N THR A 165 29.44 1.73 4.35
CA THR A 165 30.44 2.74 3.98
C THR A 165 29.94 3.56 2.79
N ALA A 166 29.50 2.90 1.72
CA ALA A 166 28.91 3.55 0.54
C ALA A 166 27.66 4.37 0.87
N ALA A 167 26.80 3.91 1.78
CA ALA A 167 25.63 4.66 2.22
C ALA A 167 25.99 5.94 2.98
N LEU A 168 27.00 5.88 3.84
CA LEU A 168 27.48 7.05 4.55
C LEU A 168 28.21 8.03 3.61
N ASP A 169 29.03 7.51 2.70
CA ASP A 169 29.72 8.34 1.71
C ASP A 169 28.73 9.04 0.77
N LEU A 170 27.66 8.35 0.35
CA LEU A 170 26.55 8.96 -0.40
C LEU A 170 25.89 10.07 0.42
N ALA A 171 25.57 9.84 1.69
CA ALA A 171 24.98 10.89 2.54
C ALA A 171 25.89 12.13 2.63
N GLN A 172 27.20 11.93 2.70
CA GLN A 172 28.17 13.02 2.82
C GLN A 172 28.30 13.86 1.55
N THR A 173 28.28 13.23 0.38
CA THR A 173 28.34 13.97 -0.89
C THR A 173 26.98 14.60 -1.23
N THR A 174 25.87 13.88 -1.03
CA THR A 174 24.52 14.36 -1.31
C THR A 174 24.12 15.53 -0.41
N PHE A 175 24.39 15.45 0.89
CA PHE A 175 24.02 16.50 1.85
C PHE A 175 25.15 17.49 2.13
N SER A 176 26.31 17.33 1.49
CA SER A 176 27.50 18.18 1.74
C SER A 176 27.78 18.33 3.24
N CYS A 177 27.83 17.20 3.96
CA CYS A 177 28.06 17.11 5.40
C CYS A 177 29.22 16.16 5.73
N CYS A 178 29.71 16.18 6.98
CA CYS A 178 30.83 15.32 7.38
C CYS A 178 30.65 14.67 8.77
N GLY A 179 30.80 13.35 8.82
CA GLY A 179 30.53 12.54 10.01
C GLY A 179 29.06 12.57 10.43
N ILE A 180 28.74 12.08 11.63
CA ILE A 180 27.36 12.10 12.13
C ILE A 180 27.08 13.43 12.84
N ASN A 181 27.94 13.77 13.79
CA ASN A 181 27.88 15.00 14.59
C ASN A 181 29.17 15.82 14.43
N GLY A 182 30.01 15.49 13.45
CA GLY A 182 31.37 16.00 13.36
C GLY A 182 32.32 15.10 12.59
N SER A 183 33.27 15.72 11.89
CA SER A 183 34.48 15.05 11.39
C SER A 183 35.26 14.31 12.50
N ASN A 184 35.15 14.78 13.74
CA ASN A 184 35.72 14.15 14.93
C ASN A 184 35.16 12.76 15.25
N ASN A 185 34.09 12.29 14.58
CA ASN A 185 33.64 10.91 14.74
C ASN A 185 34.65 9.91 14.17
N TYR A 186 35.33 10.26 13.07
CA TYR A 186 36.32 9.41 12.39
C TYR A 186 37.58 9.17 13.22
N GLY A 187 38.09 10.24 13.83
CA GLY A 187 38.22 10.30 15.27
C GLY A 187 38.60 9.03 16.02
N THR A 188 37.52 8.34 16.36
CA THR A 188 37.40 7.28 17.34
C THR A 188 36.91 5.99 16.69
N SER A 189 36.84 5.94 15.36
CA SER A 189 36.44 4.78 14.58
C SER A 189 37.52 3.71 14.52
N TRP A 190 37.09 2.47 14.30
CA TRP A 190 37.94 1.38 13.83
C TRP A 190 38.67 1.71 12.52
N TRP A 191 38.04 2.48 11.62
CA TRP A 191 38.66 2.97 10.38
C TRP A 191 40.02 3.64 10.61
N ARG A 192 40.17 4.44 11.69
CA ARG A 192 41.41 5.14 11.99
C ARG A 192 42.47 4.24 12.64
N LEU A 193 42.02 3.16 13.29
CA LEU A 193 42.88 2.21 13.99
C LEU A 193 43.37 1.07 13.06
N GLN A 194 42.72 0.86 11.92
CA GLN A 194 43.05 -0.21 11.00
C GLN A 194 44.28 0.13 10.15
N GLU A 195 45.22 -0.82 10.01
CA GLU A 195 46.43 -0.64 9.20
C GLU A 195 46.14 -0.42 7.69
N VAL A 196 44.94 -0.81 7.24
CA VAL A 196 44.46 -0.69 5.86
C VAL A 196 43.78 0.65 5.60
N GLY A 197 43.40 1.41 6.64
CA GLY A 197 43.08 2.82 6.48
C GLY A 197 44.36 3.56 6.14
N ARG A 198 44.38 4.35 5.05
CA ARG A 198 45.52 5.24 4.75
C ARG A 198 45.81 6.05 6.01
N ARG A 199 46.88 5.72 6.75
CA ARG A 199 47.25 6.36 8.04
C ARG A 199 47.40 7.89 7.93
N GLU A 200 47.49 8.38 6.71
CA GLU A 200 47.61 9.80 6.33
C GLU A 200 46.25 10.52 6.26
N LEU A 201 45.12 9.81 6.17
CA LEU A 201 43.79 10.42 6.10
C LEU A 201 43.20 10.62 7.50
N VAL A 202 42.86 11.88 7.82
CA VAL A 202 42.17 12.30 9.03
C VAL A 202 40.66 12.06 8.91
N VAL A 203 40.12 12.27 7.70
CA VAL A 203 38.71 12.05 7.33
C VAL A 203 38.61 11.32 5.98
N PRO A 204 37.48 10.66 5.68
CA PRO A 204 37.21 10.14 4.35
C PRO A 204 37.23 11.22 3.27
N LEU A 205 37.51 10.82 2.04
CA LEU A 205 37.54 11.74 0.90
C LEU A 205 36.14 12.28 0.53
N SER A 206 35.08 11.52 0.82
CA SER A 206 33.67 11.93 0.71
C SER A 206 33.28 13.11 1.60
N CYS A 207 34.06 13.41 2.65
CA CYS A 207 33.92 14.59 3.51
C CYS A 207 34.61 15.83 2.93
N CYS A 208 35.45 15.69 1.91
CA CYS A 208 36.12 16.82 1.26
C CYS A 208 35.22 17.47 0.21
N THR A 209 35.41 18.77 -0.04
CA THR A 209 34.81 19.42 -1.21
C THR A 209 35.36 18.77 -2.49
N LEU A 210 34.46 18.34 -3.37
CA LEU A 210 34.81 17.55 -4.56
C LEU A 210 34.83 18.40 -5.83
N ASN A 211 35.78 18.13 -6.72
CA ASN A 211 35.77 18.68 -8.09
C ASN A 211 34.73 17.98 -8.97
N ASN A 212 34.51 16.69 -8.74
CA ASN A 212 33.54 15.87 -9.47
C ASN A 212 32.16 15.83 -8.78
N ALA A 213 31.78 16.86 -8.02
CA ALA A 213 30.50 16.91 -7.29
C ALA A 213 29.25 16.80 -8.20
N ASN A 214 29.40 17.08 -9.50
CA ASN A 214 28.30 16.98 -10.48
C ASN A 214 28.09 15.56 -11.02
N GLU A 215 28.96 14.60 -10.69
CA GLU A 215 28.83 13.20 -11.08
C GLU A 215 28.01 12.42 -10.04
N THR A 216 27.09 11.58 -10.51
CA THR A 216 26.22 10.75 -9.64
C THR A 216 27.02 9.76 -8.81
N ASP A 217 28.15 9.28 -9.34
CA ASP A 217 29.01 8.28 -8.69
C ASP A 217 30.17 8.92 -7.88
N SER A 218 30.09 10.22 -7.62
CA SER A 218 31.11 10.98 -6.86
C SER A 218 31.35 10.43 -5.44
N PHE A 219 30.37 9.75 -4.85
CA PHE A 219 30.53 9.08 -3.55
C PHE A 219 31.37 7.79 -3.62
N LEU A 220 31.46 7.13 -4.78
CA LEU A 220 32.26 5.92 -4.98
C LEU A 220 33.71 6.24 -5.35
N ASN A 221 33.92 7.31 -6.12
CA ASN A 221 35.24 7.80 -6.49
C ASN A 221 35.37 9.32 -6.25
N PRO A 222 35.46 9.76 -4.99
CA PRO A 222 35.55 11.17 -4.64
C PRO A 222 36.90 11.78 -5.06
N GLU A 223 36.85 12.85 -5.86
CA GLU A 223 38.04 13.63 -6.26
C GLU A 223 38.08 14.97 -5.50
N PRO A 224 38.84 15.06 -4.39
CA PRO A 224 38.88 16.27 -3.57
C PRO A 224 39.54 17.44 -4.31
N ALA A 225 38.93 18.62 -4.22
CA ALA A 225 39.44 19.85 -4.81
C ALA A 225 40.82 20.22 -4.25
N ASN A 226 41.00 20.06 -2.94
CA ASN A 226 42.29 20.25 -2.28
C ASN A 226 42.49 19.23 -1.16
N LEU A 227 43.16 18.12 -1.48
CA LEU A 227 43.39 17.02 -0.55
C LEU A 227 44.15 17.47 0.70
N THR A 228 45.21 18.26 0.54
CA THR A 228 46.08 18.68 1.64
C THR A 228 45.34 19.55 2.66
N LEU A 229 44.54 20.50 2.18
CA LEU A 229 43.72 21.36 3.06
C LEU A 229 42.60 20.56 3.74
N CYS A 230 41.94 19.64 3.01
CA CYS A 230 40.89 18.82 3.59
C CYS A 230 41.41 17.93 4.73
N GLN A 231 42.63 17.41 4.60
CA GLN A 231 43.24 16.51 5.59
C GLN A 231 43.99 17.25 6.71
N ALA A 232 44.02 18.59 6.69
CA ALA A 232 44.67 19.37 7.75
C ALA A 232 44.00 19.16 9.11
N LEU A 233 44.79 19.03 10.18
CA LEU A 233 44.27 18.95 11.56
C LEU A 233 43.78 20.31 12.07
N ASN A 234 44.33 21.41 11.56
CA ASN A 234 44.02 22.76 12.00
C ASN A 234 42.62 23.21 11.52
N PRO A 235 41.67 23.53 12.41
CA PRO A 235 40.32 23.98 12.07
C PRO A 235 40.28 25.15 11.07
N ALA A 236 41.20 26.11 11.22
CA ALA A 236 41.24 27.29 10.36
C ALA A 236 41.58 26.96 8.89
N GLU A 237 42.28 25.85 8.66
CA GLU A 237 42.72 25.43 7.32
C GLU A 237 41.66 24.55 6.64
N HIS A 238 41.05 23.61 7.39
CA HIS A 238 40.12 22.65 6.79
C HIS A 238 38.67 23.14 6.69
N GLN A 239 38.29 24.25 7.35
CA GLN A 239 36.92 24.78 7.34
C GLN A 239 36.35 25.03 5.93
N TYR A 240 37.21 25.36 4.96
CA TYR A 240 36.81 25.65 3.56
C TYR A 240 37.03 24.48 2.60
N ALA A 241 37.71 23.43 3.04
CA ALA A 241 38.07 22.27 2.21
C ALA A 241 37.29 20.99 2.57
N ARG A 242 36.60 20.99 3.72
CA ARG A 242 35.63 19.96 4.09
C ARG A 242 34.21 20.45 3.82
N HIS A 243 33.30 19.50 3.75
CA HIS A 243 31.85 19.67 3.87
C HIS A 243 31.46 20.13 5.29
N THR A 244 31.99 21.30 5.67
CA THR A 244 31.83 21.97 6.96
C THR A 244 31.48 23.45 6.76
N THR A 245 31.22 23.88 5.53
CA THR A 245 31.02 25.30 5.22
C THR A 245 29.66 25.80 5.69
N VAL A 246 29.70 26.45 6.85
CA VAL A 246 28.92 27.61 7.31
C VAL A 246 28.00 28.21 6.23
N GLY A 247 26.70 27.92 6.34
CA GLY A 247 25.63 28.55 5.59
C GLY A 247 24.32 28.48 6.40
N ILE A 248 24.00 29.57 7.11
CA ILE A 248 22.77 29.84 7.91
C ILE A 248 22.47 28.85 9.07
N HIS A 249 23.00 27.63 9.04
CA HIS A 249 22.82 26.58 10.03
C HIS A 249 24.19 26.06 10.50
N ASN A 250 24.55 26.34 11.76
CA ASN A 250 25.77 25.84 12.42
C ASN A 250 25.62 24.35 12.75
N GLU A 251 25.76 23.47 11.77
CA GLU A 251 25.53 22.04 11.97
C GLU A 251 26.75 21.22 11.50
N ASP A 252 27.56 20.80 12.45
CA ASP A 252 28.85 20.13 12.22
C ASP A 252 28.74 18.68 11.70
N GLY A 253 27.58 18.19 11.25
CA GLY A 253 27.43 16.78 10.83
C GLY A 253 26.17 16.43 10.05
N CYS A 254 26.12 15.18 9.56
CA CYS A 254 25.04 14.70 8.69
C CYS A 254 23.73 14.34 9.42
N LEU A 255 23.73 14.31 10.76
CA LEU A 255 22.59 13.82 11.54
C LEU A 255 21.29 14.58 11.23
N GLU A 256 21.33 15.91 11.26
CA GLU A 256 20.16 16.76 11.03
C GLU A 256 19.64 16.64 9.60
N MET A 257 20.55 16.59 8.61
CA MET A 257 20.18 16.40 7.21
C MET A 257 19.53 15.04 6.96
N ILE A 258 20.05 13.97 7.59
CA ILE A 258 19.46 12.63 7.52
C ILE A 258 18.09 12.60 8.21
N GLU A 259 17.95 13.24 9.38
CA GLU A 259 16.67 13.31 10.10
C GLU A 259 15.63 14.05 9.27
N ARG A 260 15.97 15.22 8.73
CA ARG A 260 15.10 16.00 7.85
C ARG A 260 14.71 15.22 6.61
N TRP A 261 15.66 14.60 5.93
CA TRP A 261 15.38 13.75 4.76
C TRP A 261 14.41 12.62 5.12
N THR A 262 14.63 11.95 6.26
CA THR A 262 13.78 10.87 6.75
C THR A 262 12.36 11.35 7.04
N GLN A 263 12.22 12.51 7.69
CA GLN A 263 10.92 13.14 7.95
C GLN A 263 10.20 13.49 6.64
N GLU A 264 10.91 14.05 5.66
CA GLU A 264 10.34 14.36 4.34
C GLU A 264 9.84 13.09 3.63
N GLN A 265 10.61 12.00 3.64
CA GLN A 265 10.16 10.73 3.06
C GLN A 265 8.93 10.17 3.80
N ALA A 266 8.91 10.25 5.13
CA ALA A 266 7.76 9.81 5.94
C ALA A 266 6.50 10.64 5.64
N LEU A 267 6.63 11.96 5.49
CA LEU A 267 5.51 12.84 5.12
C LEU A 267 4.96 12.52 3.73
N ILE A 268 5.81 12.23 2.76
CA ILE A 268 5.40 11.81 1.41
C ILE A 268 4.59 10.51 1.47
N LEU A 269 5.10 9.49 2.17
CA LEU A 269 4.39 8.21 2.34
C LEU A 269 3.05 8.38 3.04
N LEU A 270 2.99 9.25 4.05
CA LEU A 270 1.77 9.57 4.76
C LEU A 270 0.73 10.26 3.87
N ALA A 271 1.16 11.24 3.07
CA ALA A 271 0.28 11.90 2.11
C ALA A 271 -0.28 10.93 1.06
N ILE A 272 0.55 9.99 0.58
CA ILE A 272 0.12 8.96 -0.40
C ILE A 272 -0.95 8.06 0.22
N GLY A 273 -0.72 7.47 1.39
CA GLY A 273 -1.72 6.55 1.93
C GLY A 273 -2.97 7.25 2.48
N LEU A 274 -2.90 8.50 2.96
CA LEU A 274 -4.11 9.29 3.20
C LEU A 274 -4.94 9.50 1.91
N SER A 275 -4.27 9.69 0.79
CA SER A 275 -4.94 9.80 -0.52
C SER A 275 -5.61 8.48 -0.92
N ILE A 276 -5.00 7.33 -0.62
CA ILE A 276 -5.58 6.00 -0.87
C ILE A 276 -6.82 5.78 0.01
N ILE A 277 -6.71 6.03 1.31
CA ILE A 277 -7.84 5.97 2.26
C ILE A 277 -9.03 6.80 1.76
N PHE A 278 -8.78 8.01 1.27
CA PHE A 278 -9.84 8.87 0.73
C PHE A 278 -10.54 8.23 -0.48
N VAL A 279 -9.79 7.60 -1.38
CA VAL A 279 -10.35 6.88 -2.53
C VAL A 279 -11.14 5.64 -2.07
N GLU A 280 -10.62 4.85 -1.13
CA GLU A 280 -11.31 3.67 -0.59
C GLU A 280 -12.65 4.01 0.07
N VAL A 281 -12.66 5.05 0.91
CA VAL A 281 -13.88 5.57 1.54
C VAL A 281 -14.88 6.03 0.48
N SER A 282 -14.41 6.69 -0.58
CA SER A 282 -15.26 7.13 -1.69
C SER A 282 -15.93 5.96 -2.42
N VAL A 283 -15.20 4.85 -2.62
CA VAL A 283 -15.72 3.61 -3.23
C VAL A 283 -16.74 2.93 -2.31
N LEU A 284 -16.43 2.81 -1.02
CA LEU A 284 -17.33 2.22 -0.03
C LEU A 284 -18.64 2.99 0.08
N LEU A 285 -18.58 4.32 0.18
CA LEU A 285 -19.77 5.17 0.23
C LEU A 285 -20.61 5.03 -1.04
N SER A 286 -19.98 5.10 -2.22
CA SER A 286 -20.67 4.93 -3.50
C SER A 286 -21.40 3.60 -3.60
N THR A 287 -20.73 2.52 -3.17
CA THR A 287 -21.28 1.16 -3.19
C THR A 287 -22.40 0.98 -2.16
N PHE A 288 -22.24 1.51 -0.95
CA PHE A 288 -23.26 1.47 0.10
C PHE A 288 -24.53 2.23 -0.29
N PHE A 289 -24.40 3.43 -0.86
CA PHE A 289 -25.55 4.19 -1.34
C PHE A 289 -26.27 3.47 -2.49
N ALA A 290 -25.54 2.80 -3.38
CA ALA A 290 -26.15 1.99 -4.44
C ALA A 290 -26.92 0.78 -3.88
N CYS A 291 -26.36 0.06 -2.89
CA CYS A 291 -27.00 -1.10 -2.26
C CYS A 291 -28.23 -0.73 -1.43
N SER A 292 -28.15 0.32 -0.60
CA SER A 292 -29.28 0.76 0.23
C SER A 292 -30.51 1.16 -0.60
N LYS A 293 -30.30 1.77 -1.76
CA LYS A 293 -31.37 2.12 -2.70
C LYS A 293 -32.06 0.89 -3.31
N ASN A 294 -31.29 -0.14 -3.66
CA ASN A 294 -31.83 -1.39 -4.19
C ASN A 294 -32.63 -2.17 -3.13
N SER A 295 -32.19 -2.14 -1.87
CA SER A 295 -32.91 -2.77 -0.75
C SER A 295 -34.29 -2.13 -0.50
N LYS A 296 -34.37 -0.79 -0.48
CA LYS A 296 -35.65 -0.07 -0.37
C LYS A 296 -36.63 -0.44 -1.49
N ARG A 297 -36.13 -0.65 -2.71
CA ARG A 297 -36.95 -1.02 -3.87
C ARG A 297 -37.50 -2.45 -3.78
N LYS A 298 -36.69 -3.43 -3.34
CA LYS A 298 -37.15 -4.80 -3.05
C LYS A 298 -38.26 -4.79 -2.00
N LYS A 299 -38.07 -4.05 -0.89
CA LYS A 299 -39.08 -3.95 0.19
C LYS A 299 -40.39 -3.31 -0.27
N SER A 300 -40.33 -2.29 -1.13
CA SER A 300 -41.52 -1.66 -1.73
C SER A 300 -42.25 -2.57 -2.72
N GLN A 301 -41.54 -3.40 -3.50
CA GLN A 301 -42.18 -4.34 -4.43
C GLN A 301 -42.84 -5.52 -3.71
N THR A 302 -42.24 -6.04 -2.63
CA THR A 302 -42.84 -7.11 -1.81
C THR A 302 -44.11 -6.65 -1.08
N SER A 303 -44.24 -5.37 -0.78
CA SER A 303 -45.44 -4.82 -0.11
C SER A 303 -46.57 -4.44 -1.08
N THR A 304 -46.30 -4.28 -2.38
CA THR A 304 -47.36 -4.04 -3.41
C THR A 304 -47.97 -5.33 -3.97
N PHE A 305 -47.35 -6.50 -3.77
CA PHE A 305 -47.86 -7.77 -4.31
C PHE A 305 -48.88 -8.50 -3.41
N THR A 306 -49.25 -7.93 -2.26
CA THR A 306 -50.17 -8.56 -1.28
C THR A 306 -51.54 -7.88 -1.20
N SER A 307 -52.03 -7.26 -2.28
CA SER A 307 -53.38 -6.68 -2.26
C SER A 307 -54.01 -6.55 -3.64
N THR A 308 -54.27 -7.67 -4.34
CA THR A 308 -55.40 -7.74 -5.29
C THR A 308 -55.86 -9.20 -5.46
N GLN A 309 -56.66 -9.70 -4.51
CA GLN A 309 -57.64 -10.74 -4.81
C GLN A 309 -58.93 -10.41 -4.04
N THR A 310 -59.86 -9.75 -4.73
CA THR A 310 -61.28 -9.68 -4.34
C THR A 310 -62.15 -9.81 -5.60
N LEU A 311 -62.88 -10.94 -5.65
CA LEU A 311 -64.28 -11.14 -6.09
C LEU A 311 -64.69 -10.74 -7.53
N SER A 312 -65.02 -11.68 -8.45
CA SER A 312 -66.29 -12.44 -8.68
C SER A 312 -66.88 -12.04 -10.07
N PRO A 313 -67.93 -12.66 -10.69
CA PRO A 313 -68.75 -13.83 -10.31
C PRO A 313 -68.92 -14.89 -11.43
N PHE A 314 -69.34 -16.10 -11.10
CA PHE A 314 -70.11 -16.96 -12.03
C PHE A 314 -71.20 -17.69 -11.25
N SER A 315 -72.43 -17.44 -11.65
CA SER A 315 -73.65 -18.11 -11.22
C SER A 315 -73.95 -19.28 -12.15
N GLU A 316 -74.14 -20.47 -11.62
CA GLU A 316 -75.15 -21.41 -12.15
C GLU A 316 -75.53 -22.39 -11.04
N ASN A 317 -76.81 -22.32 -10.67
CA ASN A 317 -77.50 -23.33 -9.88
C ASN A 317 -77.76 -24.54 -10.78
N ASP A 318 -77.61 -25.75 -10.25
CA ASP A 318 -78.71 -26.72 -10.30
C ASP A 318 -78.57 -27.78 -9.20
N HIS A 319 -79.74 -28.16 -8.69
CA HIS A 319 -80.01 -29.04 -7.58
C HIS A 319 -79.79 -30.52 -7.94
N ASP A 320 -79.35 -31.37 -7.00
CA ASP A 320 -80.20 -32.48 -6.53
C ASP A 320 -79.70 -33.12 -5.21
N PHE A 321 -80.68 -33.61 -4.45
CA PHE A 321 -80.61 -34.23 -3.13
C PHE A 321 -80.20 -35.72 -3.21
N GLY A 322 -79.54 -36.25 -2.17
CA GLY A 322 -79.30 -37.69 -2.03
C GLY A 322 -78.66 -38.11 -0.71
N LEU A 323 -79.50 -38.38 0.29
CA LEU A 323 -79.19 -38.90 1.63
C LEU A 323 -79.18 -40.45 1.62
N GLY A 324 -78.32 -41.08 2.44
CA GLY A 324 -78.39 -42.52 2.77
C GLY A 324 -77.02 -43.22 2.66
N ILE A 325 -76.27 -43.40 3.76
CA ILE A 325 -76.33 -44.58 4.66
C ILE A 325 -76.17 -45.90 3.87
N GLU A 326 -74.99 -46.53 3.90
CA GLU A 326 -74.82 -47.82 4.61
C GLU A 326 -73.36 -48.26 4.76
N ASN A 327 -73.11 -48.86 5.91
CA ASN A 327 -71.89 -49.52 6.34
C ASN A 327 -71.56 -50.74 5.45
N ARG A 328 -70.29 -51.18 5.44
CA ARG A 328 -69.83 -52.32 6.28
C ARG A 328 -68.56 -52.96 5.70
N MET A 329 -67.52 -52.90 6.52
CA MET A 329 -66.27 -53.66 6.43
C MET A 329 -66.48 -55.03 7.10
N HIS A 330 -65.95 -56.09 6.48
CA HIS A 330 -65.49 -57.41 6.98
C HIS A 330 -65.88 -58.53 6.00
N MET A 331 -64.94 -59.10 5.23
CA MET A 331 -63.87 -60.04 5.60
C MET A 331 -64.31 -61.50 5.37
N SER A 332 -63.70 -62.16 4.37
CA SER A 332 -63.02 -63.48 4.48
C SER A 332 -62.92 -64.21 3.15
N GLY A 333 -61.77 -64.86 2.94
CA GLY A 333 -61.58 -65.99 2.02
C GLY A 333 -60.59 -65.68 0.89
N THR A 334 -59.27 -65.86 1.06
CA THR A 334 -58.50 -67.09 0.72
C THR A 334 -58.81 -67.59 -0.71
N THR A 335 -57.86 -67.82 -1.63
CA THR A 335 -56.63 -68.61 -1.48
C THR A 335 -55.89 -68.71 -2.84
N PHE A 336 -54.57 -69.00 -2.80
CA PHE A 336 -53.70 -69.62 -3.83
C PHE A 336 -53.37 -68.80 -5.10
N GLY A 337 -52.15 -68.74 -5.65
CA GLY A 337 -50.84 -69.37 -5.39
C GLY A 337 -49.79 -68.65 -6.27
N ALA A 338 -48.58 -68.37 -5.77
CA ALA A 338 -47.38 -69.21 -5.88
C ALA A 338 -46.74 -69.27 -7.28
N LYS A 339 -45.53 -68.68 -7.37
CA LYS A 339 -44.34 -68.97 -8.21
C LYS A 339 -43.65 -67.64 -8.53
N SER A 340 -42.36 -67.44 -8.35
CA SER A 340 -41.24 -68.25 -7.86
C SER A 340 -40.15 -67.28 -7.39
#